data_AF-A0A1F4A0C9-F1
#
_entry.id   AF-A0A1F4A0C9-F1
#
_cell.length_a   1.000
_cell.length_b   1.000
_cell.length_c   1.000
_cell.angle_alpha   90.00
_cell.angle_beta   90.00
_cell.angle_gamma   90.00
#
_symmetry.space_group_name_H-M   'P 1'
#
loop_
_entity.id
_entity.type
_entity.pdbx_description
1 polymer ?
#
loop_
_entity_poly.entity_id
_entity_poly.type
_entity_poly.pdbx_seq_one_letter_code
_entity_poly.pdbx_strand_id
1 'polypeptide(L)'
;MIDLTPNIPEVVAEVRERFERYEQAIIDKNIEVLDSTYWNSPYTIRLAPTEHGYGFDQIHAHRARRAPGDRSKEVWLRLEILTLGRDIATVSLEYKVLG
;
A
#
# COMPACT_ATOMS: atom_id res chain seq x y z
N MET A 1 -2.31 21.40 -19.11
CA MET A 1 -3.45 20.55 -18.68
C MET A 1 -2.88 19.37 -17.92
N ILE A 2 -3.59 18.87 -16.90
CA ILE A 2 -3.21 17.63 -16.22
C ILE A 2 -3.40 16.48 -17.21
N ASP A 3 -2.37 15.65 -17.37
CA ASP A 3 -2.49 14.41 -18.15
C ASP A 3 -3.27 13.37 -17.34
N LEU A 4 -4.38 12.91 -17.90
CA LEU A 4 -5.26 11.89 -17.30
C LEU A 4 -5.39 10.68 -18.23
N THR A 5 -4.44 10.47 -19.14
CA THR A 5 -4.42 9.30 -20.01
C THR A 5 -4.49 8.03 -19.16
N PRO A 6 -5.54 7.21 -19.29
CA PRO A 6 -5.72 6.08 -18.40
C PRO A 6 -4.82 4.92 -18.82
N ASN A 7 -4.22 4.25 -17.84
CA ASN A 7 -3.61 2.93 -18.02
C ASN A 7 -2.50 2.88 -19.09
N ILE A 8 -1.59 3.86 -19.05
CA ILE A 8 -0.34 3.81 -19.79
C ILE A 8 0.40 2.51 -19.37
N PRO A 9 0.68 1.56 -20.29
CA PRO A 9 1.10 0.20 -19.93
C PRO A 9 2.32 0.13 -19.01
N GLU A 10 3.34 0.94 -19.27
CA GLU A 10 4.55 0.97 -18.45
C GLU A 10 4.33 1.55 -17.05
N VAL A 11 3.39 2.50 -16.91
CA VAL A 11 3.03 3.09 -15.60
C VAL A 11 2.22 2.09 -14.79
N VAL A 12 1.31 1.34 -15.43
CA VAL A 12 0.56 0.26 -14.78
C VAL A 12 1.52 -0.84 -14.28
N ALA A 13 2.51 -1.21 -15.09
CA ALA A 13 3.53 -2.19 -14.69
C ALA A 13 4.36 -1.70 -13.49
N GLU A 14 4.78 -0.44 -13.52
CA GLU A 14 5.51 0.21 -12.44
C GLU A 14 4.73 0.23 -11.12
N VAL A 15 3.44 0.59 -11.17
CA VAL A 15 2.57 0.62 -9.99
C VAL A 15 2.31 -0.79 -9.46
N ARG A 16 2.14 -1.78 -10.35
CA ARG A 16 1.97 -3.19 -9.96
C ARG A 16 3.19 -3.72 -9.21
N GLU A 17 4.39 -3.48 -9.71
CA GLU A 17 5.63 -3.91 -9.06
C GLU A 17 5.77 -3.31 -7.65
N ARG A 18 5.49 -2.01 -7.51
CA ARG A 18 5.49 -1.34 -6.19
C ARG A 18 4.44 -1.91 -5.24
N PHE A 19 3.26 -2.23 -5.75
CA PHE A 19 2.19 -2.83 -4.98
C PHE A 19 2.55 -4.24 -4.51
N GLU A 20 3.08 -5.10 -5.38
CA GLU A 20 3.52 -6.45 -5.03
C GLU A 20 4.65 -6.43 -3.99
N ARG A 21 5.60 -5.50 -4.13
CA ARG A 21 6.64 -5.27 -3.11
C ARG A 21 6.06 -4.82 -1.77
N TYR A 22 5.04 -3.97 -1.78
CA TYR A 22 4.35 -3.54 -0.57
C TYR A 22 3.64 -4.71 0.13
N GLU A 23 2.93 -5.54 -0.62
CA GLU A 23 2.23 -6.73 -0.11
C GLU A 23 3.21 -7.74 0.49
N GLN A 24 4.34 -7.99 -0.18
CA GLN A 24 5.40 -8.83 0.37
C GLN A 24 5.99 -8.25 1.65
N ALA A 25 6.19 -6.94 1.73
CA ALA A 25 6.68 -6.29 2.94
C ALA A 25 5.70 -6.36 4.12
N ILE A 26 4.38 -6.45 3.85
CA ILE A 26 3.38 -6.75 4.90
C ILE A 26 3.61 -8.14 5.48
N ILE A 27 3.85 -9.14 4.63
CA ILE A 27 4.10 -10.53 5.01
C ILE A 27 5.40 -10.62 5.82
N ASP A 28 6.48 -10.04 5.29
CA ASP A 28 7.83 -10.10 5.87
C ASP A 28 8.01 -9.17 7.08
N LYS A 29 7.02 -8.29 7.35
CA LYS A 29 7.09 -7.21 8.35
C LYS A 29 8.30 -6.30 8.13
N ASN A 30 8.66 -6.08 6.87
CA ASN A 30 9.79 -5.24 6.52
C ASN A 30 9.39 -3.76 6.65
N ILE A 31 9.63 -3.19 7.84
CA ILE A 31 9.29 -1.80 8.15
C ILE A 31 9.97 -0.83 7.17
N GLU A 32 11.24 -1.06 6.82
CA GLU A 32 11.97 -0.20 5.89
C GLU A 32 11.28 -0.12 4.52
N VAL A 33 10.88 -1.26 3.97
CA VAL A 33 10.14 -1.29 2.70
C VAL A 33 8.76 -0.66 2.85
N LEU A 34 8.02 -1.00 3.91
CA LEU A 34 6.70 -0.44 4.17
C LEU A 34 6.73 1.09 4.32
N ASP A 35 7.77 1.63 4.93
CA ASP A 35 7.96 3.06 5.11
C ASP A 35 8.33 3.75 3.79
N SER A 36 9.15 3.10 2.97
CA SER A 36 9.49 3.61 1.63
C SER A 36 8.31 3.69 0.65
N THR A 37 7.22 2.94 0.90
CA THR A 37 6.02 2.96 0.05
C THR A 37 4.99 3.97 0.51
N TYR A 38 5.19 4.63 1.66
CA TYR A 38 4.34 5.71 2.14
C TYR A 38 4.95 7.06 1.83
N TRP A 39 4.10 8.03 1.51
CA TRP A 39 4.55 9.41 1.42
C TRP A 39 4.98 9.90 2.80
N ASN A 40 6.25 10.29 2.95
CA ASN A 40 6.76 10.90 4.17
C ASN A 40 6.26 12.34 4.30
N SER A 41 5.07 12.50 4.88
CA SER A 41 4.34 13.78 4.93
C SER A 41 3.33 13.79 6.08
N PRO A 42 3.05 14.96 6.67
CA PRO A 42 1.97 15.12 7.66
C PRO A 42 0.58 14.90 7.06
N TYR A 43 0.44 14.92 5.74
CA TYR A 43 -0.85 14.73 5.05
C TYR A 43 -1.18 13.27 4.74
N THR A 44 -0.25 12.34 5.00
CA THR A 44 -0.46 10.92 4.73
C THR A 44 -1.43 10.32 5.74
N ILE A 45 -2.48 9.65 5.27
CA ILE A 45 -3.50 9.03 6.12
C ILE A 45 -3.50 7.52 5.90
N ARG A 46 -3.57 6.76 6.99
CA ARG A 46 -3.78 5.30 6.97
C ARG A 46 -4.94 4.92 7.85
N LEU A 47 -6.00 4.39 7.25
CA LEU A 47 -7.15 3.85 7.97
C LEU A 47 -7.09 2.32 7.95
N ALA A 48 -6.55 1.72 9.01
CA ALA A 48 -6.55 0.27 9.20
C ALA A 48 -7.64 -0.18 10.20
N PRO A 49 -7.94 -1.50 10.28
CA PRO A 49 -9.07 -2.01 11.07
C PRO A 49 -9.10 -1.59 12.54
N THR A 50 -7.93 -1.43 13.17
CA THR A 50 -7.82 -1.11 14.61
C THR A 50 -6.86 0.05 14.90
N GLU A 51 -6.16 0.56 13.90
CA GLU A 51 -5.10 1.57 14.07
C GLU A 51 -5.20 2.59 12.94
N HIS A 52 -5.57 3.83 13.28
CA HIS A 52 -5.61 4.95 12.33
C HIS A 52 -4.38 5.84 12.54
N GLY A 53 -3.73 6.26 11.45
CA GLY A 53 -2.58 7.16 11.48
C GLY A 53 -2.83 8.39 10.63
N TYR A 54 -2.54 9.57 11.20
CA TYR A 54 -2.59 10.86 10.55
C TYR A 54 -1.20 11.49 10.56
N GLY A 55 -0.58 11.54 9.39
CA GLY A 55 0.83 11.84 9.21
C GLY A 55 1.72 10.60 9.26
N PHE A 56 2.81 10.63 8.50
CA PHE A 56 3.76 9.53 8.37
C PHE A 56 4.32 9.06 9.72
N ASP A 57 4.69 9.99 10.62
CA ASP A 57 5.27 9.66 11.92
C ASP A 57 4.36 8.77 12.78
N GLN A 58 3.06 9.04 12.78
CA GLN A 58 2.09 8.20 13.52
C GLN A 58 2.02 6.80 12.91
N ILE A 59 1.98 6.71 11.58
CA ILE A 59 1.93 5.44 10.83
C ILE A 59 3.17 4.59 11.12
N HIS A 60 4.36 5.19 11.06
CA HIS A 60 5.63 4.55 11.40
C HIS A 60 5.61 4.04 12.85
N ALA A 61 5.18 4.88 13.80
CA ALA A 61 5.12 4.51 15.20
C ALA A 61 4.18 3.32 15.47
N HIS A 62 3.06 3.21 14.74
CA HIS A 62 2.19 2.02 14.81
C HIS A 62 2.89 0.75 14.32
N ARG A 63 3.63 0.82 13.20
CA ARG A 63 4.39 -0.31 12.67
C ARG A 63 5.49 -0.78 13.63
N ALA A 64 6.25 0.16 14.18
CA ALA A 64 7.34 -0.13 15.10
C ALA A 64 6.88 -0.79 16.42
N ARG A 65 5.66 -0.48 16.88
CA ARG A 65 5.10 -1.07 18.11
C ARG A 65 4.48 -2.45 17.90
N ARG A 66 4.22 -2.85 16.66
CA ARG A 66 3.44 -4.06 16.39
C ARG A 66 4.27 -5.30 16.70
N ALA A 67 3.83 -6.08 17.69
CA ALA A 67 4.48 -7.33 18.04
C ALA A 67 4.53 -8.30 16.85
N PRO A 68 5.56 -9.16 16.76
CA PRO A 68 5.57 -10.23 15.77
C PRO A 68 4.40 -11.18 16.05
N GLY A 69 3.33 -11.09 15.26
CA GLY A 69 2.19 -12.02 15.31
C GLY A 69 2.03 -12.77 14.00
N ASP A 70 1.39 -13.94 14.06
CA ASP A 70 0.98 -14.68 12.87
C ASP A 70 -0.10 -13.86 12.14
N ARG A 71 0.12 -13.53 10.87
CA ARG A 71 -0.99 -13.06 10.04
C ARG A 71 -1.47 -14.25 9.23
N SER A 72 -2.75 -14.49 9.41
CA SER A 72 -3.64 -15.15 8.48
C SER A 72 -3.23 -14.89 7.03
N LYS A 73 -3.03 -15.97 6.28
CA LYS A 73 -2.78 -15.90 4.83
C LYS A 73 -3.93 -15.14 4.17
N GLU A 74 -3.63 -14.27 3.22
CA GLU A 74 -4.65 -13.57 2.45
C GLU A 74 -4.79 -14.20 1.07
N VAL A 75 -6.03 -14.39 0.61
CA VAL A 75 -6.32 -14.79 -0.77
C VAL A 75 -6.83 -13.57 -1.51
N TRP A 76 -6.12 -13.18 -2.57
CA TRP A 76 -6.54 -12.10 -3.45
C TRP A 76 -7.78 -12.53 -4.23
N LEU A 77 -8.84 -11.73 -4.17
CA LEU A 77 -10.08 -11.95 -4.90
C LEU A 77 -10.11 -11.09 -6.17
N ARG A 78 -9.68 -9.84 -6.07
CA ARG A 78 -9.68 -8.88 -7.18
C ARG A 78 -8.67 -7.77 -6.93
N LEU A 79 -7.77 -7.54 -7.89
CA LEU A 79 -6.84 -6.42 -7.90
C LEU A 79 -7.18 -5.48 -9.06
N GLU A 80 -7.53 -4.24 -8.74
CA GLU A 80 -7.79 -3.18 -9.70
C GLU A 80 -6.71 -2.09 -9.57
N ILE A 81 -6.00 -1.82 -10.66
CA ILE A 81 -5.03 -0.73 -10.77
C ILE A 81 -5.53 0.23 -11.84
N LEU A 82 -5.73 1.49 -11.46
CA LEU A 82 -6.01 2.59 -12.38
C LEU A 82 -4.86 3.59 -12.28
N THR A 83 -4.28 3.93 -13.42
CA THR A 83 -3.30 5.03 -13.54
C THR A 83 -3.91 6.15 -14.37
N LEU A 84 -3.59 7.39 -14.04
CA LEU A 84 -4.04 8.60 -14.73
C LEU A 84 -2.81 9.46 -15.04
N GLY A 85 -2.43 9.52 -16.31
CA GLY A 85 -1.14 10.08 -16.72
C GLY A 85 0.01 9.23 -16.16
N ARG A 86 1.09 9.88 -15.72
CA ARG A 86 2.30 9.19 -15.24
C ARG A 86 2.51 9.28 -13.72
N ASP A 87 1.75 10.13 -13.04
CA ASP A 87 2.05 10.55 -11.67
C ASP A 87 0.94 10.20 -10.65
N ILE A 88 -0.23 9.77 -11.11
CA ILE A 88 -1.38 9.47 -10.24
C ILE A 88 -1.85 8.04 -10.50
N ALA A 89 -2.06 7.29 -9.42
CA ALA A 89 -2.65 5.95 -9.47
C ALA A 89 -3.50 5.65 -8.25
N THR A 90 -4.47 4.76 -8.41
CA THR A 90 -5.22 4.10 -7.33
C THR A 90 -5.08 2.60 -7.45
N VAL A 91 -4.88 1.93 -6.32
CA VAL A 91 -4.84 0.46 -6.24
C VAL A 91 -5.89 0.01 -5.25
N SER A 92 -6.78 -0.88 -5.69
CA SER A 92 -7.84 -1.46 -4.87
C SER A 92 -7.69 -2.98 -4.89
N LEU A 93 -7.47 -3.58 -3.72
CA LEU A 93 -7.39 -5.02 -3.54
C LEU A 93 -8.57 -5.49 -2.69
N GLU A 94 -9.41 -6.36 -3.27
CA GLU A 94 -10.30 -7.22 -2.49
C GLU A 94 -9.57 -8.51 -2.15
N TYR A 95 -9.59 -8.88 -0.87
CA TYR A 95 -8.95 -10.08 -0.37
C TYR A 95 -9.77 -10.72 0.75
N LYS A 96 -9.52 -12.01 0.98
CA LYS A 96 -10.08 -12.75 2.11
C LYS A 96 -8.96 -13.12 3.07
N VAL A 97 -9.13 -12.74 4.34
CA VAL A 97 -8.27 -13.17 5.44
C VAL A 97 -8.61 -14.63 5.79
N LEU A 98 -7.65 -15.54 5.67
CA LEU A 98 -7.80 -16.94 6.09
C LEU A 98 -7.43 -17.07 7.57
N GLY A 99 -8.45 -17.28 8.42
CA GLY A 99 -8.27 -17.47 9.87
C GLY A 99 -7.46 -18.69 10.24
#